data_AF-A0A7S6U6N2-F1
#
_entry.id   AF-A0A7S6U6N2-F1
#
_cell.length_a   1.000
_cell.length_b   1.000
_cell.length_c   1.000
_cell.angle_alpha   90.00
_cell.angle_beta   90.00
_cell.angle_gamma   90.00
#
_symmetry.space_group_name_H-M   'P 1'
#
loop_
_entity.id
_entity.type
_entity.pdbx_description
1 polymer ?
#
loop_
_entity_poly.entity_id
_entity_poly.type
_entity_poly.pdbx_seq_one_letter_code
_entity_poly.pdbx_strand_id
1 'polypeptide(L)'
;MKFTAYRNAAMTICTLGLLGLMVGCWEITVSFEPVNEDINLPAAHIADSDVIGVAPVLDKTVTSTTINYETTQTNKIGDTSILAADGQGSTAHTNNQGSLRMSNQTNQPVRLALLTRQPQMTTSVVPAHWDFDPQEGSAKGLILSLPDENLKLEPGDIMVAFAQDGSRRYWGPYVVGKTSWPQWDRENQEWLLILTP
;
A
#
# COMPACT_ATOMS: atom_id res chain seq x y z
N MET A 1 43.44 -14.03 48.22
CA MET A 1 44.08 -13.60 46.95
C MET A 1 43.76 -14.48 45.72
N LYS A 2 43.05 -15.62 45.82
CA LYS A 2 42.81 -16.51 44.67
C LYS A 2 41.57 -16.20 43.80
N PHE A 3 40.64 -15.37 44.29
CA PHE A 3 39.36 -15.10 43.61
C PHE A 3 39.46 -14.05 42.50
N THR A 4 40.36 -13.07 42.65
CA THR A 4 40.57 -12.00 41.67
C THR A 4 41.19 -12.51 40.36
N ALA A 5 42.07 -13.51 40.45
CA ALA A 5 42.72 -14.12 39.29
C ALA A 5 41.74 -14.89 38.39
N TYR A 6 40.77 -15.60 39.00
CA TYR A 6 39.76 -16.37 38.26
C TYR A 6 38.78 -15.45 37.51
N ARG A 7 38.37 -14.34 38.13
CA ARG A 7 37.50 -13.35 37.51
C ARG A 7 38.15 -12.68 36.30
N ASN A 8 39.44 -12.37 36.39
CA ASN A 8 40.17 -11.75 35.28
C ASN A 8 40.37 -12.74 34.11
N ALA A 9 40.63 -14.03 34.41
CA ALA A 9 40.75 -15.07 33.40
C ALA A 9 39.43 -15.40 32.68
N ALA A 10 38.31 -15.41 33.42
CA ALA A 10 36.99 -15.62 32.83
C ALA A 10 36.59 -14.47 31.89
N MET A 11 36.90 -13.22 32.26
CA MET A 11 36.61 -12.05 31.43
C MET A 11 37.43 -12.03 30.14
N THR A 12 38.70 -12.41 30.16
CA THR A 12 39.53 -12.47 28.94
C THR A 12 39.09 -13.57 27.97
N ILE A 13 38.62 -14.71 28.47
CA ILE A 13 38.09 -15.77 27.60
C ILE A 13 36.78 -15.34 26.93
N CYS A 14 35.88 -14.68 27.68
CA CYS A 14 34.64 -14.14 27.12
C CYS A 14 34.89 -13.06 26.05
N THR A 15 35.86 -12.16 26.26
CA THR A 15 36.14 -11.11 25.27
C THR A 15 36.80 -11.67 24.00
N LEU A 16 37.69 -12.65 24.13
CA LEU A 16 38.28 -13.35 22.97
C LEU A 16 37.24 -14.14 22.17
N GLY A 17 36.28 -14.80 22.85
CA GLY A 17 35.19 -15.51 22.20
C GLY A 17 34.24 -14.59 21.41
N LEU A 18 33.90 -13.42 21.96
CA LEU A 18 33.06 -12.43 21.27
C LEU A 18 33.75 -11.80 20.06
N LEU A 19 35.07 -11.56 20.13
CA LEU A 19 35.85 -11.04 19.00
C LEU A 19 35.97 -12.05 17.84
N GLY A 20 36.03 -13.35 18.14
CA GLY A 20 36.10 -14.40 17.10
C GLY A 20 34.81 -14.60 16.30
N LEU A 21 33.65 -14.29 16.90
CA LEU A 21 32.34 -14.48 16.25
C LEU A 21 32.07 -13.41 15.16
N MET A 22 32.69 -12.23 15.26
CA MET A 22 32.48 -11.12 14.32
C MET A 22 33.21 -11.26 12.98
N VAL A 23 34.06 -12.27 12.79
CA VAL A 23 34.86 -12.46 11.55
C VAL A 23 34.19 -13.40 10.53
N GLY A 24 33.06 -14.03 10.88
CA GLY A 24 32.53 -15.19 10.13
C GLY A 24 31.36 -14.96 9.16
N CYS A 25 30.88 -13.73 8.94
CA CYS A 25 29.59 -13.54 8.22
C CYS A 25 29.64 -12.67 6.96
N TRP A 26 30.81 -12.43 6.36
CA TRP A 26 30.84 -11.74 5.07
C TRP A 26 31.02 -12.71 3.90
N GLU A 27 30.23 -12.45 2.85
CA GLU A 27 30.22 -13.08 1.52
C GLU A 27 29.30 -14.30 1.33
N ILE A 28 27.98 -14.09 1.42
CA ILE A 28 27.02 -14.86 0.60
C ILE A 28 26.63 -13.99 -0.58
N THR A 29 27.25 -14.24 -1.72
CA THR A 29 26.93 -13.59 -3.00
C THR A 29 26.15 -14.58 -3.86
N VAL A 30 24.92 -14.25 -4.23
CA VAL A 30 24.08 -15.07 -5.10
C VAL A 30 24.12 -14.47 -6.51
N SER A 31 24.61 -15.24 -7.48
CA SER A 31 24.61 -14.86 -8.89
C SER A 31 23.30 -15.33 -9.53
N PHE A 32 22.59 -14.43 -10.20
CA PHE A 32 21.43 -14.79 -11.02
C PHE A 32 21.87 -14.93 -12.47
N GLU A 33 21.55 -16.08 -13.07
CA GLU A 33 21.72 -16.35 -14.50
C GLU A 33 20.60 -15.62 -15.27
N PRO A 34 20.92 -14.74 -16.24
CA PRO A 34 19.89 -14.16 -17.09
C PRO A 34 19.38 -15.23 -18.07
N VAL A 35 18.12 -15.65 -17.91
CA VAL A 35 17.41 -16.40 -18.95
C VAL A 35 17.27 -15.48 -20.16
N ASN A 36 17.99 -15.80 -21.24
CA ASN A 36 17.72 -15.25 -22.55
C ASN A 36 16.33 -15.72 -22.98
N GLU A 37 15.37 -14.78 -23.07
CA GLU A 37 14.10 -15.03 -23.73
C GLU A 37 14.33 -15.11 -25.25
N ASP A 38 14.66 -16.31 -25.72
CA ASP A 38 14.46 -16.64 -27.14
C ASP A 38 12.96 -16.75 -27.40
N ILE A 39 12.41 -15.64 -27.87
CA ILE A 39 11.08 -15.53 -28.47
C ILE A 39 10.94 -16.60 -29.55
N ASN A 40 10.11 -17.61 -29.30
CA ASN A 40 9.52 -18.43 -30.35
C ASN A 40 8.09 -18.77 -29.96
N LEU A 41 7.14 -17.98 -30.50
CA LEU A 41 5.74 -18.37 -30.58
C LEU A 41 5.62 -19.60 -31.51
N PRO A 42 4.82 -20.61 -31.14
CA PRO A 42 4.16 -21.44 -32.12
C PRO A 42 2.67 -21.11 -32.19
N ALA A 43 2.26 -20.94 -33.44
CA ALA A 43 0.94 -20.81 -34.01
C ALA A 43 -0.21 -21.54 -33.30
N ALA A 44 -1.37 -20.89 -33.41
CA ALA A 44 -2.69 -21.40 -33.08
C ALA A 44 -2.97 -22.80 -33.68
N HIS A 45 -3.54 -23.67 -32.86
CA HIS A 45 -4.31 -24.83 -33.32
C HIS A 45 -5.70 -24.78 -32.69
N ILE A 46 -6.69 -24.49 -33.54
CA ILE A 46 -8.10 -24.74 -33.28
C ILE A 46 -8.31 -26.25 -33.35
N ALA A 47 -8.83 -26.85 -32.28
CA ALA A 47 -9.49 -28.14 -32.34
C ALA A 47 -10.65 -28.14 -31.35
N ASP A 48 -11.83 -28.16 -31.96
CA ASP A 48 -13.17 -28.34 -31.42
C ASP A 48 -13.34 -29.77 -30.84
N SER A 49 -14.02 -29.91 -29.71
CA SER A 49 -14.73 -31.12 -29.30
C SER A 49 -15.61 -30.85 -28.07
N ASP A 50 -16.88 -30.65 -28.37
CA ASP A 50 -18.08 -30.69 -27.53
C ASP A 50 -18.29 -32.09 -26.90
N VAL A 51 -18.50 -32.19 -25.57
CA VAL A 51 -19.36 -33.22 -24.94
C VAL A 51 -20.00 -32.69 -23.65
N ILE A 52 -21.33 -32.71 -23.69
CA ILE A 52 -22.36 -32.39 -22.69
C ILE A 52 -22.26 -33.24 -21.40
N GLY A 53 -22.57 -32.64 -20.23
CA GLY A 53 -22.69 -33.36 -18.97
C GLY A 53 -23.32 -32.60 -17.79
N VAL A 54 -24.63 -32.28 -17.89
CA VAL A 54 -25.68 -32.29 -16.85
C VAL A 54 -25.42 -31.67 -15.45
N ALA A 55 -26.18 -30.60 -15.14
CA ALA A 55 -26.40 -30.07 -13.80
C ALA A 55 -27.36 -30.94 -12.94
N PRO A 56 -27.38 -30.72 -11.61
CA PRO A 56 -28.64 -30.30 -11.00
C PRO A 56 -28.51 -29.11 -10.01
N VAL A 57 -29.64 -28.44 -9.85
CA VAL A 57 -29.93 -27.15 -9.18
C VAL A 57 -30.51 -27.36 -7.76
N LEU A 58 -30.58 -26.26 -6.97
CA LEU A 58 -31.50 -25.94 -5.83
C LEU A 58 -31.00 -26.35 -4.41
N ASP A 59 -31.01 -25.53 -3.33
CA ASP A 59 -31.59 -24.20 -3.07
C ASP A 59 -31.33 -23.67 -1.62
N LYS A 60 -31.56 -22.35 -1.42
CA LYS A 60 -31.80 -21.54 -0.18
C LYS A 60 -30.59 -21.25 0.76
N THR A 61 -30.39 -20.07 1.37
CA THR A 61 -31.30 -19.00 1.82
C THR A 61 -30.54 -17.67 1.87
N VAL A 62 -31.16 -16.62 1.32
CA VAL A 62 -30.77 -15.21 1.46
C VAL A 62 -31.24 -14.71 2.82
N THR A 63 -30.32 -14.16 3.62
CA THR A 63 -30.66 -13.29 4.77
C THR A 63 -29.88 -11.99 4.61
N SER A 64 -30.49 -11.02 3.93
CA SER A 64 -30.06 -9.63 3.96
C SER A 64 -30.72 -8.96 5.17
N THR A 65 -29.94 -8.64 6.20
CA THR A 65 -30.39 -7.80 7.30
C THR A 65 -30.26 -6.34 6.88
N THR A 66 -31.40 -5.72 6.61
CA THR A 66 -31.57 -4.27 6.44
C THR A 66 -31.09 -3.53 7.68
N ILE A 67 -30.19 -2.56 7.52
CA ILE A 67 -29.92 -1.54 8.54
C ILE A 67 -30.16 -0.17 7.90
N ASN A 68 -31.21 0.50 8.38
CA ASN A 68 -31.64 1.82 7.96
C ASN A 68 -30.67 2.88 8.50
N TYR A 69 -30.23 3.80 7.64
CA TYR A 69 -29.75 5.12 8.05
C TYR A 69 -30.89 6.13 7.85
N GLU A 70 -31.44 6.62 8.94
CA GLU A 70 -32.39 7.74 8.92
C GLU A 70 -31.69 8.99 8.36
N THR A 71 -32.19 9.47 7.22
CA THR A 71 -31.85 10.78 6.67
C THR A 71 -33.02 11.71 6.91
N THR A 72 -32.89 12.64 7.86
CA THR A 72 -33.81 13.78 7.95
C THR A 72 -33.35 14.85 6.98
N GLN A 73 -33.93 14.85 5.78
CA GLN A 73 -33.77 15.91 4.78
C GLN A 73 -35.01 16.79 4.81
N THR A 74 -34.86 18.07 5.13
CA THR A 74 -35.87 19.11 4.82
C THR A 74 -35.28 20.03 3.78
N ASN A 75 -35.78 19.91 2.56
CA ASN A 75 -35.50 20.81 1.44
C ASN A 75 -36.15 22.18 1.68
N LYS A 76 -35.40 23.26 1.44
CA LYS A 76 -35.95 24.49 0.88
C LYS A 76 -34.99 25.06 -0.16
N ILE A 77 -35.47 25.00 -1.40
CA ILE A 77 -34.93 25.59 -2.62
C ILE A 77 -35.20 27.10 -2.61
N GLY A 78 -34.20 27.88 -3.02
CA GLY A 78 -34.32 29.29 -3.36
C GLY A 78 -33.27 29.62 -4.41
N ASP A 79 -33.71 29.72 -5.67
CA ASP A 79 -32.93 30.09 -6.85
C ASP A 79 -32.33 31.50 -6.71
N THR A 80 -31.09 31.74 -7.19
CA THR A 80 -30.77 32.86 -8.08
C THR A 80 -29.42 32.62 -8.78
N SER A 81 -29.45 32.75 -10.11
CA SER A 81 -28.35 32.68 -11.09
C SER A 81 -27.21 33.69 -10.85
N ILE A 82 -25.95 33.27 -11.03
CA ILE A 82 -24.94 34.05 -11.77
C ILE A 82 -24.03 33.09 -12.56
N LEU A 83 -24.13 33.15 -13.89
CA LEU A 83 -23.10 32.72 -14.83
C LEU A 83 -22.18 33.91 -15.12
N ALA A 84 -20.87 33.80 -14.90
CA ALA A 84 -19.83 34.42 -15.72
C ALA A 84 -18.40 34.05 -15.28
N ALA A 85 -17.59 33.81 -16.31
CA ALA A 85 -16.15 34.06 -16.42
C ALA A 85 -15.16 33.09 -15.74
N ASP A 86 -14.60 32.24 -16.60
CA ASP A 86 -13.16 31.98 -16.75
C ASP A 86 -12.30 32.26 -15.51
N GLY A 87 -12.08 31.20 -14.74
CA GLY A 87 -11.06 31.17 -13.72
C GLY A 87 -10.22 29.95 -13.98
N GLN A 88 -9.02 30.17 -14.54
CA GLN A 88 -7.87 29.31 -14.34
C GLN A 88 -8.00 28.67 -12.96
N GLY A 89 -8.23 27.35 -12.93
CA GLY A 89 -8.24 26.58 -11.70
C GLY A 89 -6.82 26.62 -11.15
N SER A 90 -6.47 27.73 -10.49
CA SER A 90 -5.40 27.81 -9.53
C SER A 90 -5.79 26.82 -8.45
N THR A 91 -5.40 25.56 -8.66
CA THR A 91 -5.35 24.55 -7.61
C THR A 91 -4.47 25.17 -6.55
N ALA A 92 -5.10 25.81 -5.56
CA ALA A 92 -4.42 26.22 -4.35
C ALA A 92 -3.78 24.93 -3.85
N HIS A 93 -2.47 24.81 -4.06
CA HIS A 93 -1.69 23.70 -3.55
C HIS A 93 -1.72 23.87 -2.04
N THR A 94 -2.74 23.30 -1.42
CA THR A 94 -2.84 23.25 0.02
C THR A 94 -1.63 22.45 0.47
N ASN A 95 -0.72 23.09 1.20
CA ASN A 95 0.51 22.51 1.73
C ASN A 95 0.18 21.56 2.90
N ASN A 96 -0.72 20.60 2.65
CA ASN A 96 -1.23 19.68 3.63
C ASN A 96 -0.25 18.51 3.69
N GLN A 97 0.61 18.53 4.70
CA GLN A 97 1.50 17.42 5.01
C GLN A 97 0.91 16.61 6.16
N GLY A 98 0.89 15.29 6.05
CA GLY A 98 0.25 14.45 7.06
C GLY A 98 0.57 12.97 6.92
N SER A 99 0.18 12.20 7.93
CA SER A 99 0.35 10.74 7.89
C SER A 99 -0.59 10.12 6.86
N LEU A 100 -0.25 8.94 6.33
CA LEU A 100 -1.15 8.19 5.45
C LEU A 100 -1.93 7.16 6.27
N ARG A 101 -3.25 7.19 6.19
CA ARG A 101 -4.14 6.13 6.67
C ARG A 101 -4.73 5.37 5.48
N MET A 102 -4.53 4.06 5.45
CA MET A 102 -4.97 3.18 4.37
C MET A 102 -6.03 2.19 4.85
N SER A 103 -7.07 1.95 4.05
CA SER A 103 -8.07 0.91 4.28
C SER A 103 -8.24 0.04 3.02
N ASN A 104 -7.97 -1.26 3.12
CA ASN A 104 -8.19 -2.20 2.04
C ASN A 104 -9.59 -2.83 2.16
N GLN A 105 -10.62 -2.20 1.61
CA GLN A 105 -11.99 -2.75 1.60
C GLN A 105 -12.23 -3.71 0.43
N THR A 106 -11.17 -4.09 -0.29
CA THR A 106 -11.25 -5.05 -1.39
C THR A 106 -11.22 -6.48 -0.87
N ASN A 107 -11.64 -7.42 -1.71
CA ASN A 107 -11.53 -8.85 -1.42
C ASN A 107 -10.19 -9.44 -1.88
N GLN A 108 -9.21 -8.59 -2.19
CA GLN A 108 -7.91 -9.00 -2.70
C GLN A 108 -6.79 -8.62 -1.75
N PRO A 109 -5.71 -9.42 -1.68
CA PRO A 109 -4.46 -8.96 -1.10
C PRO A 109 -3.90 -7.86 -2.00
N VAL A 110 -3.52 -6.73 -1.42
CA VAL A 110 -3.07 -5.55 -2.18
C VAL A 110 -1.69 -5.12 -1.70
N ARG A 111 -0.81 -4.77 -2.64
CA ARG A 111 0.43 -4.04 -2.36
C ARG A 111 0.20 -2.58 -2.69
N LEU A 112 0.38 -1.70 -1.71
CA LEU A 112 0.45 -0.26 -1.92
C LEU A 112 1.92 0.14 -2.06
N ALA A 113 2.29 0.75 -3.17
CA ALA A 113 3.61 1.33 -3.40
C ALA A 113 3.54 2.86 -3.37
N LEU A 114 4.53 3.48 -2.75
CA LEU A 114 4.69 4.93 -2.64
C LEU A 114 5.97 5.38 -3.34
N LEU A 115 5.83 6.42 -4.14
CA LEU A 115 6.90 7.18 -4.76
C LEU A 115 6.84 8.63 -4.24
N THR A 116 7.83 9.00 -3.42
CA THR A 116 7.94 10.35 -2.88
C THR A 116 8.61 11.29 -3.88
N ARG A 117 8.14 12.54 -3.96
CA ARG A 117 8.80 13.59 -4.76
C ARG A 117 9.60 14.50 -3.86
N GLN A 118 10.88 14.19 -3.65
CA GLN A 118 11.78 15.12 -2.96
C GLN A 118 12.22 16.25 -3.91
N PRO A 119 11.93 17.53 -3.59
CA PRO A 119 12.19 18.64 -4.51
C PRO A 119 13.67 19.04 -4.59
N GLN A 120 14.52 18.63 -3.65
CA GLN A 120 15.97 18.90 -3.69
C GLN A 120 16.63 18.17 -2.52
N MET A 121 17.27 17.02 -2.76
CA MET A 121 18.45 16.54 -2.03
C MET A 121 18.88 15.17 -2.57
N THR A 122 20.18 14.92 -2.51
CA THR A 122 20.93 13.76 -3.00
C THR A 122 20.66 12.45 -2.23
N THR A 123 19.53 12.37 -1.53
CA THR A 123 19.11 11.18 -0.79
C THR A 123 18.18 10.40 -1.69
N SER A 124 18.58 9.16 -1.98
CA SER A 124 17.84 8.20 -2.79
C SER A 124 16.33 8.30 -2.54
N VAL A 125 15.55 8.38 -3.62
CA VAL A 125 14.12 8.06 -3.58
C VAL A 125 14.01 6.73 -2.83
N VAL A 126 13.35 6.72 -1.67
CA VAL A 126 13.12 5.48 -0.92
C VAL A 126 11.76 4.96 -1.39
N PRO A 127 11.70 4.03 -2.37
CA PRO A 127 10.46 3.37 -2.69
C PRO A 127 10.00 2.60 -1.45
N ALA A 128 8.82 2.92 -0.96
CA ALA A 128 8.19 2.22 0.15
C ALA A 128 7.00 1.42 -0.36
N HIS A 129 6.75 0.27 0.24
CA HIS A 129 5.53 -0.47 0.00
C HIS A 129 5.00 -1.12 1.26
N TRP A 130 3.70 -1.34 1.27
CA TRP A 130 2.98 -2.04 2.33
C TRP A 130 2.07 -3.08 1.68
N ASP A 131 2.01 -4.24 2.30
CA ASP A 131 1.14 -5.33 1.91
C ASP A 131 -0.05 -5.38 2.83
N PHE A 132 -1.23 -5.58 2.25
CA PHE A 132 -2.49 -5.67 2.97
C PHE A 132 -3.18 -6.96 2.60
N ASP A 133 -3.66 -7.68 3.61
CA ASP A 133 -4.60 -8.77 3.43
C ASP A 133 -5.96 -8.24 2.94
N PRO A 134 -6.81 -9.10 2.32
CA PRO A 134 -8.21 -8.75 2.05
C PRO A 134 -8.88 -8.20 3.31
N GLN A 135 -9.61 -7.10 3.17
CA GLN A 135 -10.33 -6.44 4.27
C GLN A 135 -9.46 -5.88 5.41
N GLU A 136 -8.13 -5.80 5.23
CA GLU A 136 -7.26 -5.27 6.27
C GLU A 136 -7.47 -3.76 6.47
N GLY A 137 -7.68 -3.36 7.72
CA GLY A 137 -7.98 -1.98 8.06
C GLY A 137 -9.35 -1.50 7.55
N SER A 138 -10.27 -2.36 7.09
CA SER A 138 -11.58 -1.95 6.53
C SER A 138 -12.40 -1.02 7.44
N ALA A 139 -12.37 -1.25 8.75
CA ALA A 139 -13.21 -0.52 9.70
C ALA A 139 -12.64 0.85 10.12
N LYS A 140 -11.31 0.97 10.26
CA LYS A 140 -10.66 2.16 10.86
C LYS A 140 -9.43 2.68 10.09
N GLY A 141 -9.02 1.96 9.05
CA GLY A 141 -7.74 2.13 8.39
C GLY A 141 -6.54 1.85 9.29
N LEU A 142 -5.38 1.72 8.66
CA LEU A 142 -4.07 1.60 9.30
C LEU A 142 -3.24 2.84 8.97
N ILE A 143 -2.64 3.45 9.99
CA ILE A 143 -1.64 4.51 9.78
C ILE A 143 -0.35 3.85 9.35
N LEU A 144 0.18 4.25 8.20
CA LEU A 144 1.40 3.68 7.65
C LEU A 144 2.62 4.46 8.15
N SER A 145 3.72 3.74 8.34
CA SER A 145 5.01 4.27 8.74
C SER A 145 6.11 3.64 7.92
N LEU A 146 7.28 4.28 7.93
CA LEU A 146 8.51 3.70 7.41
C LEU A 146 9.23 2.95 8.55
N PRO A 147 10.24 2.11 8.25
CA PRO A 147 10.96 1.35 9.27
C PRO A 147 11.58 2.23 10.36
N ASP A 148 12.15 3.36 9.97
CA ASP A 148 12.92 4.23 10.86
C ASP A 148 12.19 5.53 11.23
N GLU A 149 11.06 5.83 10.58
CA GLU A 149 10.37 7.11 10.76
C GLU A 149 8.87 7.06 10.48
N ASN A 150 8.17 8.11 10.93
CA ASN A 150 6.77 8.30 10.58
C ASN A 150 6.66 8.76 9.13
N LEU A 151 5.84 8.07 8.34
CA LEU A 151 5.56 8.49 6.97
C LEU A 151 4.80 9.82 6.99
N LYS A 152 5.30 10.81 6.25
CA LYS A 152 4.59 12.06 5.98
C LYS A 152 4.48 12.27 4.48
N LEU A 153 3.23 12.30 4.01
CA LEU A 153 2.93 12.58 2.62
C LEU A 153 2.88 14.08 2.37
N GLU A 154 3.44 14.48 1.23
CA GLU A 154 3.43 15.85 0.75
C GLU A 154 2.67 15.96 -0.58
N PRO A 155 2.11 17.15 -0.89
CA PRO A 155 1.47 17.38 -2.18
C PRO A 155 2.38 17.01 -3.34
N GLY A 156 1.90 16.08 -4.16
CA GLY A 156 2.65 15.53 -5.27
C GLY A 156 3.23 14.13 -5.03
N ASP A 157 3.27 13.59 -3.82
CA ASP A 157 3.61 12.18 -3.67
C ASP A 157 2.63 11.28 -4.45
N ILE A 158 3.15 10.16 -4.98
CA ILE A 158 2.41 9.27 -5.87
C ILE A 158 2.26 7.91 -5.20
N MET A 159 1.03 7.42 -5.10
CA MET A 159 0.73 6.08 -4.63
C MET A 159 0.06 5.27 -5.73
N VAL A 160 0.39 3.99 -5.80
CA VAL A 160 -0.25 3.02 -6.68
C VAL A 160 -0.51 1.76 -5.86
N ALA A 161 -1.70 1.19 -5.98
CA ALA A 161 -2.01 -0.10 -5.37
C ALA A 161 -2.29 -1.14 -6.45
N PHE A 162 -1.88 -2.38 -6.22
CA PHE A 162 -2.14 -3.49 -7.13
C PHE A 162 -2.39 -4.79 -6.39
N ALA A 163 -3.24 -5.64 -6.96
CA ALA A 163 -3.56 -6.92 -6.36
C ALA A 163 -2.37 -7.89 -6.49
N GLN A 164 -2.09 -8.63 -5.42
CA GLN A 164 -0.98 -9.58 -5.34
C GLN A 164 -1.36 -11.00 -5.78
N ASP A 165 -2.64 -11.24 -6.03
CA ASP A 165 -3.22 -12.54 -6.39
C ASP A 165 -3.09 -12.89 -7.89
N GLY A 166 -2.45 -12.02 -8.69
CA GLY A 166 -2.33 -12.21 -10.14
C GLY A 166 -3.58 -11.83 -10.94
N SER A 167 -4.62 -11.27 -10.31
CA SER A 167 -5.84 -10.83 -10.99
C SER A 167 -5.66 -9.60 -11.90
N ARG A 168 -4.47 -8.97 -11.88
CA ARG A 168 -4.15 -7.76 -12.65
C ARG A 168 -5.09 -6.60 -12.34
N ARG A 169 -5.55 -6.48 -11.10
CA ARG A 169 -6.32 -5.33 -10.60
C ARG A 169 -5.38 -4.24 -10.09
N TYR A 170 -5.73 -2.99 -10.39
CA TYR A 170 -4.93 -1.80 -10.08
C TYR A 170 -5.82 -0.67 -9.58
N TRP A 171 -5.29 0.13 -8.65
CA TRP A 171 -5.91 1.30 -8.08
C TRP A 171 -4.95 2.49 -8.14
N GLY A 172 -5.46 3.65 -8.55
CA GLY A 172 -4.66 4.85 -8.80
C GLY A 172 -4.24 5.02 -10.27
N PRO A 173 -3.16 5.77 -10.55
CA PRO A 173 -2.26 6.41 -9.60
C PRO A 173 -2.97 7.53 -8.81
N TYR A 174 -2.71 7.57 -7.51
CA TYR A 174 -3.16 8.63 -6.63
C TYR A 174 -2.03 9.63 -6.44
N VAL A 175 -2.32 10.90 -6.69
CA VAL A 175 -1.38 11.99 -6.52
C VAL A 175 -1.89 12.91 -5.43
N VAL A 176 -1.17 12.96 -4.30
CA VAL A 176 -1.54 13.74 -3.12
C VAL A 176 -1.81 15.19 -3.49
N GLY A 177 -2.97 15.71 -3.09
CA GLY A 177 -3.38 17.09 -3.36
C GLY A 177 -3.68 17.41 -4.82
N LYS A 178 -3.67 16.43 -5.74
CA LYS A 178 -4.01 16.62 -7.16
C LYS A 178 -5.16 15.73 -7.63
N THR A 179 -5.20 14.47 -7.21
CA THR A 179 -6.35 13.57 -7.47
C THR A 179 -7.37 13.68 -6.34
N SER A 180 -8.60 13.19 -6.59
CA SER A 180 -9.68 13.18 -5.59
C SER A 180 -9.39 12.31 -4.36
N TRP A 181 -8.50 11.33 -4.51
CA TRP A 181 -7.97 10.48 -3.45
C TRP A 181 -6.44 10.55 -3.43
N PRO A 182 -5.78 10.40 -2.27
CA PRO A 182 -6.37 10.30 -0.94
C PRO A 182 -7.08 11.59 -0.52
N GLN A 183 -8.09 11.46 0.34
CA GLN A 183 -8.81 12.60 0.90
C GLN A 183 -8.06 13.18 2.09
N TRP A 184 -8.01 14.51 2.19
CA TRP A 184 -7.43 15.18 3.35
C TRP A 184 -8.42 15.23 4.50
N ASP A 185 -8.07 14.59 5.62
CA ASP A 185 -8.72 14.77 6.91
C ASP A 185 -8.00 15.88 7.68
N ARG A 186 -8.65 17.06 7.73
CA ARG A 186 -8.11 18.23 8.42
C ARG A 186 -8.07 18.07 9.94
N GLU A 187 -8.98 17.31 10.52
CA GLU A 187 -9.05 17.17 11.98
C GLU A 187 -7.87 16.34 12.49
N ASN A 188 -7.61 15.22 11.84
CA ASN A 188 -6.53 14.31 12.24
C ASN A 188 -5.17 14.63 11.59
N GLN A 189 -5.13 15.55 10.61
CA GLN A 189 -3.95 15.85 9.81
C GLN A 189 -3.43 14.59 9.08
N GLU A 190 -4.37 13.87 8.46
CA GLU A 190 -4.13 12.58 7.81
C GLU A 190 -4.65 12.58 6.38
N TRP A 191 -3.95 11.87 5.51
CA TRP A 191 -4.43 11.50 4.19
C TRP A 191 -5.12 10.15 4.26
N LEU A 192 -6.40 10.10 3.89
CA LEU A 192 -7.24 8.90 3.91
C LEU A 192 -7.28 8.28 2.52
N LEU A 193 -6.78 7.05 2.40
CA LEU A 193 -6.91 6.23 1.19
C LEU A 193 -7.76 5.00 1.47
N ILE A 194 -8.90 4.89 0.80
CA ILE A 194 -9.80 3.74 0.91
C ILE A 194 -9.84 3.04 -0.45
N LEU A 195 -9.42 1.78 -0.49
CA LEU A 195 -9.50 0.95 -1.69
C LEU A 195 -10.81 0.18 -1.66
N THR A 196 -11.62 0.34 -2.70
CA THR A 196 -12.91 -0.35 -2.87
C THR A 196 -12.85 -1.36 -4.02
N PRO A 197 -13.68 -2.42 -4.00
CA PRO A 197 -13.71 -3.47 -5.04
C PRO A 197 -13.89 -2.97 -6.49
#